data_AF-A0A3A4RYR7-F1
#
_entry.id   AF-A0A3A4RYR7-F1
#
_cell.length_a   1.000
_cell.length_b   1.000
_cell.length_c   1.000
_cell.angle_alpha   90.00
_cell.angle_beta   90.00
_cell.angle_gamma   90.00
#
_symmetry.space_group_name_H-M   'P 1'
#
loop_
_entity.id
_entity.type
_entity.pdbx_description
1 polymer ?
#
loop_
_entity_poly.entity_id
_entity_poly.type
_entity_poly.pdbx_seq_one_letter_code
_entity_poly.pdbx_strand_id
1 'polypeptide(L)'
;MKAGFRIMNIGVAGLPENDARRIRALNVISVIAASVSTVYLIFYMISGAMVPMIINIAAILSYLGTFCLTHRRKYRSARVWIFSAHMIHVAILTVIIYTRHTGFHFYFLSIPALVFLVFEYENMFDKLALSLTAIILFFVCEIVTFPEPLIQLSQMANRILYLTSILTVFWGLMLVIFLFTRNIKIHEEEQGKLIQELRKALSEVKTLRGFLPICASCKKIRDDQGYWNQIESYIRDRSEAEFSHSICPDCARKLYPELHLFDEQKIKQ
;
A
#
# COMPACT_ATOMS: atom_id res chain seq x y z
N MET A 1 -2.25 -24.92 -8.78
CA MET A 1 -2.12 -23.44 -8.68
C MET A 1 -3.43 -22.65 -8.80
N LYS A 2 -4.46 -23.08 -9.55
CA LYS A 2 -5.75 -22.33 -9.69
C LYS A 2 -6.63 -22.29 -8.42
N ALA A 3 -6.57 -23.29 -7.54
CA ALA A 3 -7.40 -23.35 -6.32
C ALA A 3 -6.95 -22.36 -5.22
N GLY A 4 -5.64 -22.12 -5.08
CA GLY A 4 -5.11 -21.19 -4.06
C GLY A 4 -5.56 -19.74 -4.27
N PHE A 5 -5.69 -19.31 -5.53
CA PHE A 5 -6.26 -18.00 -5.88
C PHE A 5 -7.73 -17.85 -5.49
N ARG A 6 -8.48 -18.95 -5.36
CA ARG A 6 -9.93 -18.89 -5.08
C ARG A 6 -10.22 -18.62 -3.61
N ILE A 7 -9.42 -19.19 -2.70
CA ILE A 7 -9.59 -19.02 -1.24
C ILE A 7 -9.20 -17.61 -0.80
N MET A 8 -8.12 -17.06 -1.38
CA MET A 8 -7.68 -15.69 -1.05
C MET A 8 -8.73 -14.62 -1.43
N ASN A 9 -9.55 -14.87 -2.45
CA ASN A 9 -10.54 -13.93 -2.97
C ASN A 9 -11.94 -14.05 -2.31
N ILE A 10 -12.08 -14.85 -1.26
CA ILE A 10 -13.36 -14.97 -0.53
C ILE A 10 -13.73 -13.62 0.11
N GLY A 11 -14.96 -13.16 -0.16
CA GLY A 11 -15.49 -11.91 0.40
C GLY A 11 -14.98 -10.64 -0.26
N VAL A 12 -14.22 -10.73 -1.37
CA VAL A 12 -13.58 -9.58 -2.03
C VAL A 12 -14.43 -8.97 -3.17
N ALA A 13 -15.39 -9.72 -3.70
CA ALA A 13 -16.17 -9.30 -4.87
C ALA A 13 -16.93 -7.98 -4.64
N GLY A 14 -16.68 -7.00 -5.51
CA GLY A 14 -17.34 -5.69 -5.50
C GLY A 14 -16.68 -4.63 -4.59
N LEU A 15 -15.53 -4.93 -3.97
CA LEU A 15 -14.77 -3.94 -3.19
C LEU A 15 -13.82 -3.11 -4.07
N PRO A 16 -13.54 -1.86 -3.69
CA PRO A 16 -12.40 -1.11 -4.22
C PRO A 16 -11.10 -1.90 -4.05
N GLU A 17 -10.15 -1.73 -4.97
CA GLU A 17 -8.92 -2.56 -5.01
C GLU A 17 -8.07 -2.43 -3.73
N ASN A 18 -8.10 -1.27 -3.07
CA ASN A 18 -7.41 -1.05 -1.79
C ASN A 18 -7.99 -1.91 -0.66
N ASP A 19 -9.31 -1.97 -0.54
CA ASP A 19 -9.98 -2.77 0.49
C ASP A 19 -9.87 -4.26 0.17
N ALA A 20 -10.02 -4.60 -1.12
CA ALA A 20 -9.80 -5.95 -1.65
C ALA A 20 -8.41 -6.50 -1.27
N ARG A 21 -7.35 -5.69 -1.43
CA ARG A 21 -5.98 -6.06 -1.03
C ARG A 21 -5.87 -6.41 0.45
N ARG A 22 -6.50 -5.62 1.34
CA ARG A 22 -6.48 -5.85 2.80
C ARG A 22 -7.23 -7.11 3.19
N ILE A 23 -8.38 -7.38 2.57
CA ILE A 23 -9.14 -8.61 2.82
C ILE A 23 -8.39 -9.84 2.30
N ARG A 24 -7.71 -9.73 1.14
CA ARG A 24 -6.81 -10.81 0.67
C ARG A 24 -5.67 -11.07 1.66
N ALA A 25 -5.05 -10.02 2.21
CA ALA A 25 -4.02 -10.16 3.24
C ALA A 25 -4.57 -10.85 4.51
N LEU A 26 -5.76 -10.47 4.98
CA LEU A 26 -6.44 -11.14 6.09
C LEU A 26 -6.67 -12.63 5.83
N ASN A 27 -7.18 -12.98 4.65
CA ASN A 27 -7.41 -14.36 4.25
C ASN A 27 -6.08 -15.16 4.19
N VAL A 28 -5.00 -14.55 3.68
CA VAL A 28 -3.65 -15.16 3.68
C VAL A 28 -3.17 -15.42 5.12
N ILE A 29 -3.32 -14.46 6.03
CA ILE A 29 -2.95 -14.61 7.44
C ILE A 29 -3.74 -15.76 8.10
N SER A 30 -5.04 -15.88 7.81
CA SER A 30 -5.87 -16.99 8.30
C SER A 30 -5.34 -18.36 7.83
N VAL A 31 -4.97 -18.49 6.54
CA VAL A 31 -4.37 -19.73 6.03
C VAL A 31 -3.03 -20.01 6.72
N ILE A 32 -2.15 -19.02 6.83
CA ILE A 32 -0.84 -19.20 7.47
C ILE A 32 -1.00 -19.63 8.93
N ALA A 33 -1.88 -18.97 9.69
CA ALA A 33 -2.13 -19.31 11.08
C ALA A 33 -2.66 -20.75 11.24
N ALA A 34 -3.57 -21.18 10.36
CA ALA A 34 -4.07 -22.56 10.33
C ALA A 34 -2.98 -23.56 9.93
N SER A 35 -2.15 -23.25 8.93
CA SER A 35 -1.05 -24.12 8.49
C SER A 35 0.02 -24.28 9.57
N VAL A 36 0.46 -23.18 10.20
CA VAL A 36 1.41 -23.22 11.32
C VAL A 36 0.85 -24.05 12.47
N SER A 37 -0.44 -23.85 12.82
CA SER A 37 -1.06 -24.61 13.90
C SER A 37 -1.17 -26.10 13.57
N THR A 38 -1.41 -26.45 12.30
CA THR A 38 -1.40 -27.84 11.84
C THR A 38 -0.03 -28.51 12.02
N VAL A 39 1.07 -27.78 11.88
CA VAL A 39 2.41 -28.31 12.17
C VAL A 39 2.56 -28.65 13.66
N TYR A 40 2.09 -27.77 14.56
CA TYR A 40 2.08 -28.06 16.00
C TYR A 40 1.12 -29.20 16.35
N LEU A 41 0.00 -29.33 15.62
CA LEU A 41 -0.94 -30.44 15.79
C LEU A 41 -0.26 -31.80 15.55
N ILE A 42 0.59 -31.91 14.52
CA ILE A 42 1.38 -33.13 14.25
C ILE A 42 2.32 -33.44 15.42
N PHE A 43 2.98 -32.42 15.97
CA PHE A 43 3.82 -32.60 17.15
C PHE A 43 3.01 -33.11 18.37
N TYR A 44 1.81 -32.58 18.61
CA TYR A 44 0.93 -33.05 19.69
C TYR A 44 0.41 -34.47 19.48
N MET A 45 0.12 -34.85 18.23
CA MET A 45 -0.26 -36.23 17.89
C MET A 45 0.87 -37.21 18.16
N ILE A 46 2.11 -36.89 17.76
CA ILE A 46 3.28 -37.76 17.97
C ILE A 46 3.62 -37.89 19.47
N SER A 47 3.46 -36.80 20.22
CA SER A 47 3.70 -36.79 21.68
C SER A 47 2.56 -37.38 22.52
N GLY A 48 1.41 -37.70 21.91
CA GLY A 48 0.24 -38.21 22.62
C GLY A 48 -0.45 -37.18 23.52
N ALA A 49 -0.13 -35.89 23.39
CA ALA A 49 -0.62 -34.83 24.26
C ALA A 49 -2.05 -34.40 23.88
N MET A 50 -3.06 -35.09 24.42
CA MET A 50 -4.47 -34.90 24.03
C MET A 50 -5.02 -33.49 24.29
N VAL A 51 -4.70 -32.88 25.43
CA VAL A 51 -5.24 -31.56 25.80
C VAL A 51 -4.79 -30.45 24.82
N PRO A 52 -3.48 -30.23 24.56
CA PRO A 52 -3.04 -29.26 23.56
C PRO A 52 -3.51 -29.60 22.15
N MET A 53 -3.65 -30.89 21.81
CA MET A 53 -4.20 -31.32 20.52
C MET A 53 -5.62 -30.79 20.31
N ILE A 54 -6.52 -30.95 21.29
CA ILE A 54 -7.92 -30.48 21.20
C ILE A 54 -7.96 -28.95 21.11
N ILE A 55 -7.18 -28.25 21.94
CA ILE A 55 -7.09 -26.77 21.92
C ILE A 55 -6.61 -26.29 20.55
N ASN A 56 -5.60 -26.95 19.97
CA ASN A 56 -5.05 -26.56 18.68
C ASN A 56 -6.04 -26.81 17.53
N ILE A 57 -6.80 -27.93 17.55
CA ILE A 57 -7.90 -28.18 16.60
C ILE A 57 -8.95 -27.06 16.69
N ALA A 58 -9.38 -26.69 17.90
CA ALA A 58 -10.32 -25.60 18.11
C ALA A 58 -9.78 -24.26 17.57
N ALA A 59 -8.48 -23.99 17.76
CA ALA A 59 -7.84 -22.80 17.22
C ALA A 59 -7.79 -22.80 15.68
N ILE A 60 -7.45 -23.93 15.04
CA ILE A 60 -7.48 -24.08 13.58
C ILE A 60 -8.89 -23.78 13.04
N LEU A 61 -9.92 -24.36 13.64
CA LEU A 61 -11.32 -24.10 13.27
C LEU A 61 -11.68 -22.62 13.46
N SER A 62 -11.23 -22.00 14.56
CA SER A 62 -11.44 -20.58 14.82
C SER A 62 -10.78 -19.68 13.76
N TYR A 63 -9.55 -19.99 13.34
CA TYR A 63 -8.88 -19.24 12.27
C TYR A 63 -9.59 -19.38 10.94
N LEU A 64 -10.02 -20.59 10.58
CA LEU A 64 -10.81 -20.85 9.37
C LEU A 64 -12.20 -20.18 9.44
N GLY A 65 -12.76 -19.99 10.64
CA GLY A 65 -13.97 -19.22 10.88
C GLY A 65 -13.91 -17.77 10.34
N THR A 66 -12.70 -17.22 10.17
CA THR A 66 -12.48 -15.92 9.53
C THR A 66 -13.08 -15.86 8.12
N PHE A 67 -13.01 -16.97 7.35
CA PHE A 67 -13.60 -17.04 6.01
C PHE A 67 -15.13 -16.89 6.03
N CYS A 68 -15.79 -17.40 7.07
CA CYS A 68 -17.23 -17.23 7.22
C CYS A 68 -17.59 -15.76 7.45
N LEU A 69 -16.81 -15.05 8.27
CA LEU A 69 -17.02 -13.63 8.55
C LEU A 69 -16.72 -12.76 7.32
N THR A 70 -15.64 -13.04 6.57
CA THR A 70 -15.31 -12.30 5.34
C THR A 70 -16.32 -12.59 4.23
N HIS A 71 -16.80 -13.83 4.09
CA HIS A 71 -17.87 -14.17 3.15
C HIS A 71 -19.19 -13.45 3.46
N ARG A 72 -19.54 -13.31 4.75
CA ARG A 72 -20.68 -12.52 5.22
C ARG A 72 -20.45 -11.00 5.20
N ARG A 73 -19.34 -10.53 4.61
CA ARG A 73 -18.93 -9.12 4.54
C ARG A 73 -18.81 -8.41 5.89
N LYS A 74 -18.63 -9.16 6.99
CA LYS A 74 -18.39 -8.61 8.33
C LYS A 74 -16.89 -8.38 8.57
N TYR A 75 -16.29 -7.48 7.79
CA TYR A 75 -14.83 -7.33 7.73
C TYR A 75 -14.20 -6.88 9.06
N ARG A 76 -14.78 -5.87 9.72
CA ARG A 76 -14.27 -5.41 11.04
C ARG A 76 -14.25 -6.56 12.05
N SER A 77 -15.35 -7.30 12.15
CA SER A 77 -15.44 -8.48 13.03
C SER A 77 -14.44 -9.56 12.64
N ALA A 78 -14.24 -9.83 11.34
CA ALA A 78 -13.25 -10.81 10.88
C ALA A 78 -11.82 -10.46 11.32
N ARG A 79 -11.44 -9.17 11.20
CA ARG A 79 -10.12 -8.67 11.61
C ARG A 79 -9.92 -8.79 13.12
N VAL A 80 -10.89 -8.34 13.93
CA VAL A 80 -10.79 -8.43 15.40
C VAL A 80 -10.79 -9.89 15.85
N TRP A 81 -11.61 -10.73 15.23
CA TRP A 81 -11.75 -12.15 15.56
C TRP A 81 -10.42 -12.91 15.44
N ILE A 82 -9.75 -12.83 14.29
CA ILE A 82 -8.53 -13.61 14.06
C ILE A 82 -7.43 -13.28 15.07
N PHE A 83 -7.22 -11.99 15.38
CA PHE A 83 -6.18 -11.58 16.32
C PHE A 83 -6.56 -11.91 17.76
N SER A 84 -7.83 -11.76 18.13
CA SER A 84 -8.31 -12.14 19.47
C SER A 84 -8.20 -13.65 19.69
N ALA A 85 -8.63 -14.46 18.71
CA ALA A 85 -8.52 -15.91 18.74
C ALA A 85 -7.04 -16.35 18.83
N HIS A 86 -6.15 -15.71 18.07
CA HIS A 86 -4.72 -16.00 18.12
C HIS A 86 -4.12 -15.66 19.48
N MET A 87 -4.43 -14.49 20.04
CA MET A 87 -3.95 -14.08 21.35
C MET A 87 -4.41 -15.02 22.46
N ILE A 88 -5.70 -15.41 22.45
CA ILE A 88 -6.26 -16.35 23.41
C ILE A 88 -5.58 -17.71 23.29
N HIS A 89 -5.41 -18.23 22.07
CA HIS A 89 -4.76 -19.52 21.85
C HIS A 89 -3.30 -19.52 22.35
N VAL A 90 -2.52 -18.49 22.01
CA VAL A 90 -1.12 -18.35 22.46
C VAL A 90 -1.03 -18.18 23.97
N ALA A 91 -1.93 -17.40 24.58
CA ALA A 91 -2.00 -17.23 26.02
C ALA A 91 -2.30 -18.55 26.74
N ILE A 92 -3.29 -19.33 26.27
CA ILE A 92 -3.62 -20.65 26.82
C ILE A 92 -2.41 -21.58 26.75
N LEU A 93 -1.75 -21.66 25.58
CA LEU A 93 -0.58 -22.52 25.42
C LEU A 93 0.57 -22.13 26.34
N THR A 94 0.81 -20.83 26.54
CA THR A 94 1.97 -20.36 27.32
C THR A 94 1.71 -20.36 28.83
N VAL A 95 0.50 -19.99 29.26
CA VAL A 95 0.16 -19.76 30.67
C VAL A 95 -0.41 -20.99 31.36
N ILE A 96 -1.23 -21.78 30.64
CA ILE A 96 -1.98 -22.90 31.23
C ILE A 96 -1.34 -24.24 30.88
N ILE A 97 -1.05 -24.45 29.59
CA ILE A 97 -0.65 -25.77 29.10
C ILE A 97 0.84 -26.03 29.32
N TYR A 98 1.67 -25.08 28.88
CA TYR A 98 3.12 -25.17 28.96
C TYR A 98 3.67 -23.98 29.76
N THR A 99 4.88 -23.55 29.42
CA THR A 99 5.55 -22.41 30.05
C THR A 99 6.17 -21.52 28.98
N ARG A 100 6.67 -20.34 29.40
CA ARG A 100 7.44 -19.42 28.55
C ARG A 100 8.64 -20.08 27.86
N HIS A 101 9.21 -21.16 28.40
CA HIS A 101 10.35 -21.86 27.82
C HIS A 101 10.08 -22.49 26.44
N THR A 102 8.80 -22.65 26.06
CA THR A 102 8.40 -23.09 24.72
C THR A 102 8.49 -22.00 23.66
N GLY A 103 8.60 -20.72 24.04
CA GLY A 103 8.66 -19.59 23.12
C GLY A 103 7.33 -19.20 22.45
N PHE A 104 6.19 -19.83 22.79
CA PHE A 104 4.90 -19.48 22.16
C PHE A 104 4.48 -18.01 22.37
N HIS A 105 4.85 -17.38 23.47
CA HIS A 105 4.56 -15.96 23.68
C HIS A 105 5.25 -15.03 22.65
N PHE A 106 6.29 -15.47 21.93
CA PHE A 106 6.89 -14.65 20.86
C PHE A 106 5.93 -14.36 19.71
N TYR A 107 4.89 -15.16 19.51
CA TYR A 107 3.89 -14.90 18.48
C TYR A 107 3.16 -13.57 18.71
N PHE A 108 3.06 -13.08 19.95
CA PHE A 108 2.52 -11.75 20.26
C PHE A 108 3.30 -10.62 19.59
N LEU A 109 4.62 -10.76 19.39
CA LEU A 109 5.46 -9.75 18.76
C LEU A 109 5.12 -9.54 17.28
N SER A 110 4.54 -10.55 16.62
CA SER A 110 4.13 -10.45 15.21
C SER A 110 2.80 -9.70 15.02
N ILE A 111 1.97 -9.61 16.07
CA ILE A 111 0.59 -9.08 15.97
C ILE A 111 0.56 -7.61 15.56
N PRO A 112 1.35 -6.68 16.16
CA PRO A 112 1.32 -5.28 15.74
C PRO A 112 1.59 -5.12 14.24
N ALA A 113 2.61 -5.79 13.69
CA ALA A 113 2.93 -5.72 12.26
C ALA A 113 1.76 -6.22 11.38
N LEU A 114 1.13 -7.33 11.77
CA LEU A 114 -0.01 -7.91 11.05
C LEU A 114 -1.28 -7.04 11.15
N VAL A 115 -1.54 -6.45 12.31
CA VAL A 115 -2.67 -5.54 12.54
C VAL A 115 -2.55 -4.30 11.64
N PHE A 116 -1.36 -3.71 11.57
CA PHE A 116 -1.11 -2.55 10.70
C PHE A 116 -1.20 -2.89 9.21
N LEU A 117 -0.81 -4.10 8.82
CA LEU A 117 -0.97 -4.59 7.45
C LEU A 117 -2.44 -4.72 7.03
N VAL A 118 -3.32 -5.17 7.94
CA VAL A 118 -4.71 -5.50 7.60
C VAL A 118 -5.69 -4.34 7.81
N PHE A 119 -5.55 -3.54 8.88
CA PHE A 119 -6.51 -2.50 9.21
C PHE A 119 -6.24 -1.17 8.47
N GLU A 120 -7.31 -0.49 8.04
CA GLU A 120 -7.26 0.85 7.44
C GLU A 120 -6.82 1.94 8.41
N TYR A 121 -6.29 3.05 7.89
CA TYR A 121 -5.83 4.20 8.69
C TYR A 121 -6.93 4.75 9.60
N GLU A 122 -8.18 4.78 9.11
CA GLU A 122 -9.33 5.37 9.81
C GLU A 122 -9.70 4.63 11.11
N ASN A 123 -9.44 3.33 11.20
CA ASN A 123 -9.79 2.51 12.36
C ASN A 123 -8.65 2.44 13.40
N MET A 124 -8.21 3.61 13.87
CA MET A 124 -7.06 3.72 14.78
C MET A 124 -7.29 3.04 16.13
N PHE A 125 -8.53 3.07 16.66
CA PHE A 125 -8.86 2.47 17.95
C PHE A 125 -8.60 0.96 17.98
N ASP A 126 -9.20 0.19 17.06
CA ASP A 126 -9.04 -1.27 17.01
C ASP A 126 -7.57 -1.67 16.81
N LYS A 127 -6.84 -0.92 15.98
CA LYS A 127 -5.41 -1.13 15.74
C LYS A 127 -4.58 -1.02 17.01
N LEU A 128 -4.73 0.11 17.70
CA LEU A 128 -3.97 0.39 18.91
C LEU A 128 -4.38 -0.56 20.03
N ALA A 129 -5.67 -0.81 20.21
CA ALA A 129 -6.17 -1.72 21.22
C ALA A 129 -5.59 -3.14 21.05
N LEU A 130 -5.68 -3.72 19.85
CA LEU A 130 -5.14 -5.07 19.59
C LEU A 130 -3.61 -5.12 19.71
N SER A 131 -2.91 -4.08 19.22
CA SER A 131 -1.44 -4.03 19.28
C SER A 131 -0.95 -3.89 20.72
N LEU A 132 -1.54 -3.00 21.50
CA LEU A 132 -1.22 -2.80 22.92
C LEU A 132 -1.57 -4.05 23.72
N THR A 133 -2.71 -4.69 23.46
CA THR A 133 -3.09 -5.95 24.12
C THR A 133 -2.05 -7.03 23.87
N ALA A 134 -1.57 -7.20 22.63
CA ALA A 134 -0.53 -8.17 22.31
C ALA A 134 0.80 -7.85 23.02
N ILE A 135 1.21 -6.58 23.05
CA ILE A 135 2.43 -6.14 23.74
C ILE A 135 2.33 -6.39 25.24
N ILE A 136 1.19 -6.05 25.86
CA ILE A 136 0.94 -6.30 27.28
C ILE A 136 0.99 -7.80 27.56
N LEU A 137 0.30 -8.63 26.76
CA LEU A 137 0.31 -10.08 26.92
C LEU A 137 1.73 -10.68 26.80
N PHE A 138 2.55 -10.16 25.89
CA PHE A 138 3.96 -10.54 25.79
C PHE A 138 4.71 -10.28 27.09
N PHE A 139 4.65 -9.04 27.61
CA PHE A 139 5.34 -8.70 28.86
C PHE A 139 4.77 -9.43 30.07
N VAL A 140 3.47 -9.68 30.11
CA VAL A 140 2.82 -10.50 31.14
C VAL A 140 3.39 -11.91 31.11
N CYS A 141 3.52 -12.53 29.93
CA CYS A 141 4.12 -13.87 29.80
C CYS A 141 5.61 -13.91 30.19
N GLU A 142 6.34 -12.80 29.98
CA GLU A 142 7.77 -12.72 30.25
C GLU A 142 8.08 -12.44 31.72
N ILE A 143 7.31 -11.55 32.36
CA ILE A 143 7.60 -11.03 33.71
C ILE A 143 6.91 -11.87 34.79
N VAL A 144 5.67 -12.29 34.54
CA VAL A 144 4.86 -12.97 35.57
C VAL A 144 5.27 -14.44 35.65
N THR A 145 5.51 -14.89 36.88
CA THR A 145 5.68 -16.31 37.19
C THR A 145 4.31 -16.97 37.32
N PHE A 146 3.98 -17.89 36.41
CA PHE A 146 2.75 -18.66 36.46
C PHE A 146 2.92 -19.94 37.31
N PRO A 147 1.82 -20.51 37.83
CA PRO A 147 1.83 -21.80 38.52
C PRO A 147 2.38 -22.94 37.64
N GLU A 148 2.57 -24.11 38.25
CA GLU A 148 3.01 -25.32 37.55
C GLU A 148 2.17 -25.58 36.27
N PRO A 149 2.83 -25.87 35.12
CA PRO A 149 2.15 -26.08 33.86
C PRO A 149 1.35 -27.39 33.90
N LEU A 150 0.25 -27.44 33.13
CA LEU A 150 -0.55 -28.67 33.00
C LEU A 150 0.28 -29.83 32.41
N ILE A 151 1.25 -29.52 31.54
CA ILE A 151 2.12 -30.51 30.88
C ILE A 151 3.59 -30.12 31.06
N GLN A 152 4.34 -30.99 31.72
CA GLN A 152 5.80 -30.86 31.84
C GLN A 152 6.48 -31.49 30.63
N LEU A 153 7.13 -30.66 29.81
CA LEU A 153 7.88 -31.09 28.63
C LEU A 153 9.34 -31.43 28.99
N SER A 154 9.93 -32.36 28.25
CA SER A 154 11.37 -32.60 28.32
C SER A 154 12.16 -31.36 27.88
N GLN A 155 13.40 -31.22 28.36
CA GLN A 155 14.26 -30.09 27.97
C GLN A 155 14.46 -30.02 26.45
N MET A 156 14.59 -31.18 25.79
CA MET A 156 14.72 -31.27 24.34
C MET A 156 13.46 -30.77 23.63
N ALA A 157 12.27 -31.18 24.08
CA ALA A 157 11.00 -30.73 23.51
C ALA A 157 10.80 -29.22 23.67
N ASN A 158 11.11 -28.65 24.83
CA ASN A 158 11.07 -27.21 25.06
C ASN A 158 11.99 -26.46 24.08
N ARG A 159 13.24 -26.93 23.92
CA ARG A 159 14.20 -26.30 23.01
C ARG A 159 13.77 -26.36 21.55
N ILE A 160 13.17 -27.48 21.13
CA ILE A 160 12.63 -27.62 19.77
C ILE A 160 11.49 -26.62 19.55
N LEU A 161 10.50 -26.59 20.45
CA LEU A 161 9.35 -25.66 20.34
C LEU A 161 9.79 -24.20 20.38
N TYR A 162 10.79 -23.87 21.20
CA TYR A 162 11.37 -22.54 21.28
C TYR A 162 11.96 -22.10 19.93
N LEU A 163 12.81 -22.94 19.34
CA LEU A 163 13.43 -22.66 18.04
C LEU A 163 12.40 -22.59 16.91
N THR A 164 11.41 -23.49 16.89
CA THR A 164 10.36 -23.45 15.87
C THR A 164 9.48 -22.21 16.01
N SER A 165 9.16 -21.78 17.23
CA SER A 165 8.41 -20.55 17.49
C SER A 165 9.15 -19.32 16.98
N ILE A 166 10.44 -19.19 17.32
CA ILE A 166 11.29 -18.09 16.84
C ILE A 166 11.36 -18.06 15.31
N LEU A 167 11.69 -19.20 14.68
CA LEU A 167 11.78 -19.29 13.23
C LEU A 167 10.46 -18.89 12.57
N THR A 168 9.33 -19.35 13.10
CA THR A 168 8.00 -19.03 12.56
C THR A 168 7.71 -17.53 12.65
N VAL A 169 8.04 -16.88 13.77
CA VAL A 169 7.86 -15.43 13.93
C VAL A 169 8.76 -14.65 12.96
N PHE A 170 10.03 -15.02 12.82
CA PHE A 170 10.94 -14.37 11.88
C PHE A 170 10.47 -14.51 10.43
N TRP A 171 10.09 -15.72 10.00
CA TRP A 171 9.53 -15.94 8.66
C TRP A 171 8.23 -15.14 8.43
N GLY A 172 7.36 -15.05 9.45
CA GLY A 172 6.15 -14.24 9.42
C GLY A 172 6.45 -12.75 9.25
N LEU A 173 7.39 -12.19 10.02
CA LEU A 173 7.79 -10.78 9.90
C LEU A 173 8.44 -10.47 8.55
N MET A 174 9.30 -11.36 8.04
CA MET A 174 9.88 -11.23 6.70
C MET A 174 8.81 -11.21 5.61
N LEU A 175 7.78 -12.06 5.72
CA LEU A 175 6.64 -12.04 4.80
C LEU A 175 5.87 -10.71 4.89
N VAL A 176 5.63 -10.20 6.10
CA VAL A 176 4.93 -8.92 6.29
C VAL A 176 5.70 -7.77 5.64
N ILE A 177 7.02 -7.71 5.86
CA ILE A 177 7.89 -6.70 5.24
C ILE A 177 7.85 -6.82 3.72
N PHE A 178 7.95 -8.04 3.18
CA PHE A 178 7.85 -8.28 1.74
C PHE A 178 6.52 -7.79 1.14
N LEU A 179 5.40 -8.09 1.80
CA LEU A 179 4.07 -7.63 1.38
C LEU A 179 3.94 -6.11 1.45
N PHE A 180 4.53 -5.49 2.48
CA PHE A 180 4.53 -4.04 2.65
C PHE A 180 5.32 -3.34 1.54
N THR A 181 6.55 -3.79 1.27
CA THR A 181 7.39 -3.26 0.18
C THR A 181 6.71 -3.43 -1.18
N ARG A 182 6.06 -4.58 -1.42
CA ARG A 182 5.29 -4.80 -2.65
C ARG A 182 4.12 -3.82 -2.78
N ASN A 183 3.41 -3.55 -1.69
CA ASN A 183 2.29 -2.60 -1.70
C ASN A 183 2.76 -1.17 -1.99
N ILE A 184 3.90 -0.75 -1.42
CA ILE A 184 4.51 0.55 -1.67
C ILE A 184 4.84 0.69 -3.16
N LYS A 185 5.56 -0.29 -3.72
CA LYS A 185 5.96 -0.26 -5.14
C LYS A 185 4.77 -0.13 -6.10
N ILE A 186 3.68 -0.85 -5.83
CA ILE A 186 2.46 -0.75 -6.66
C ILE A 186 1.86 0.66 -6.60
N HIS A 187 1.82 1.28 -5.41
CA HIS A 187 1.31 2.65 -5.27
C HIS A 187 2.21 3.67 -5.97
N GLU A 188 3.53 3.51 -5.92
CA GLU A 188 4.48 4.36 -6.64
C GLU A 188 4.30 4.25 -8.16
N GLU A 189 4.10 3.04 -8.67
CA GLU A 189 3.83 2.80 -10.10
C GLU A 189 2.49 3.42 -10.54
N GLU A 190 1.44 3.28 -9.74
CA GLU A 190 0.14 3.92 -9.98
C GLU A 190 0.28 5.45 -10.01
N GLN A 191 0.94 6.04 -9.02
CA GLN A 191 1.20 7.48 -8.97
C GLN A 191 2.03 7.95 -10.17
N GLY A 192 3.07 7.21 -10.56
CA GLY A 192 3.91 7.52 -11.71
C GLY A 192 3.11 7.56 -13.03
N LYS A 193 2.18 6.62 -13.22
CA LYS A 193 1.28 6.59 -14.38
C LYS A 193 0.35 7.80 -14.41
N LEU A 194 -0.31 8.13 -13.30
CA LEU A 194 -1.17 9.31 -13.23
C LEU A 194 -0.40 10.61 -13.51
N ILE A 195 0.83 10.74 -13.00
CA ILE A 195 1.69 11.91 -13.30
C ILE A 195 2.01 11.98 -14.80
N GLN A 196 2.31 10.84 -15.43
CA GLN A 196 2.59 10.79 -16.86
C GLN A 196 1.36 11.16 -17.70
N GLU A 197 0.19 10.65 -17.34
CA GLU A 197 -1.08 11.00 -17.99
C GLU A 197 -1.40 12.48 -17.85
N LEU A 198 -1.22 13.04 -16.65
CA LEU A 198 -1.41 14.47 -16.39
C LEU A 198 -0.45 15.32 -17.24
N ARG A 199 0.83 14.94 -17.31
CA ARG A 199 1.83 15.64 -18.15
C ARG A 199 1.46 15.58 -19.63
N LYS A 200 0.97 14.44 -20.10
CA LYS A 200 0.52 14.28 -21.48
C LYS A 200 -0.68 15.18 -21.78
N ALA A 201 -1.71 15.14 -20.95
CA ALA A 201 -2.88 16.01 -21.09
C ALA A 201 -2.50 17.50 -21.06
N LEU A 202 -1.59 17.90 -20.17
CA LEU A 202 -1.07 19.27 -20.13
C LEU A 202 -0.31 19.65 -21.42
N SER A 203 0.47 18.73 -21.98
CA SER A 203 1.18 18.95 -23.24
C SER A 203 0.22 19.12 -24.43
N GLU A 204 -0.86 18.33 -24.48
CA GLU A 204 -1.91 18.44 -25.50
C GLU A 204 -2.68 19.77 -25.39
N VAL A 205 -2.96 20.23 -24.17
CA VAL A 205 -3.54 21.57 -23.97
C VAL A 205 -2.56 22.67 -24.42
N LYS A 206 -1.26 22.51 -24.15
CA LYS A 206 -0.24 23.47 -24.57
C LYS A 206 -0.09 23.54 -26.10
N THR A 207 -0.19 22.42 -26.80
CA THR A 207 -0.17 22.39 -28.27
C THR A 207 -1.46 22.98 -28.86
N LEU A 208 -2.62 22.69 -28.28
CA LEU A 208 -3.90 23.28 -28.69
C LEU A 208 -3.93 24.80 -28.48
N ARG A 209 -3.34 25.31 -27.40
CA ARG A 209 -3.14 26.76 -27.17
C ARG A 209 -2.16 27.41 -28.16
N GLY A 210 -1.35 26.62 -28.86
CA GLY A 210 -0.42 27.11 -29.89
C GLY A 210 -1.06 27.28 -31.28
N PHE A 211 -2.28 26.78 -31.49
CA PHE A 211 -2.99 26.93 -32.76
C PHE A 211 -3.69 28.28 -32.82
N LEU A 212 -3.04 29.26 -33.45
CA LEU A 212 -3.60 30.59 -33.66
C LEU A 212 -4.26 30.65 -35.05
N PRO A 213 -5.60 30.62 -35.15
CA PRO A 213 -6.28 30.76 -36.44
C PRO A 213 -6.05 32.17 -37.00
N ILE A 214 -5.25 32.26 -38.06
CA ILE A 214 -4.91 33.51 -38.75
C ILE A 214 -5.73 33.64 -40.04
N CYS A 215 -6.29 34.82 -40.30
CA CYS A 215 -6.97 35.09 -41.56
C CYS A 215 -5.98 35.06 -42.72
N ALA A 216 -6.25 34.27 -43.77
CA ALA A 216 -5.36 34.14 -44.92
C ALA A 216 -5.10 35.47 -45.64
N SER A 217 -6.11 36.36 -45.67
CA SER A 217 -6.07 37.65 -46.38
C SER A 217 -5.46 38.77 -45.53
N CYS A 218 -6.02 39.06 -44.36
CA CYS A 218 -5.63 40.23 -43.56
C CYS A 218 -4.72 39.93 -42.36
N LYS A 219 -4.35 38.65 -42.15
CA LYS A 219 -3.46 38.16 -41.09
C LYS A 219 -3.91 38.42 -39.65
N LYS A 220 -5.14 38.88 -39.40
CA LYS A 220 -5.71 38.96 -38.04
C LYS A 220 -5.80 37.58 -37.38
N ILE A 221 -5.65 37.50 -36.07
CA ILE A 221 -5.84 36.29 -35.26
C ILE A 221 -7.28 36.27 -34.73
N ARG A 222 -7.97 35.12 -34.83
CA ARG A 222 -9.26 34.92 -34.18
C ARG A 222 -9.05 34.44 -32.75
N ASP A 223 -9.68 35.11 -31.78
CA ASP A 223 -9.64 34.71 -30.37
C ASP A 223 -10.71 33.66 -30.02
N ASP A 224 -10.71 33.23 -28.75
CA ASP A 224 -11.63 32.21 -28.21
C ASP A 224 -13.10 32.70 -28.16
N GLN A 225 -13.33 34.01 -28.26
CA GLN A 225 -14.66 34.63 -28.32
C GLN A 225 -15.16 34.80 -29.76
N GLY A 226 -14.30 34.52 -30.74
CA GLY A 226 -14.61 34.61 -32.17
C GLY A 226 -14.28 35.97 -32.81
N TYR A 227 -13.69 36.92 -32.07
CA TYR A 227 -13.30 38.22 -32.60
C TYR A 227 -11.95 38.19 -33.29
N TRP A 228 -11.77 39.05 -34.30
CA TRP A 228 -10.54 39.15 -35.09
C TRP A 228 -9.68 40.33 -34.63
N ASN A 229 -8.51 40.02 -34.06
CA ASN A 229 -7.58 40.99 -33.50
C ASN A 229 -6.31 41.11 -34.36
N GLN A 230 -5.65 42.27 -34.34
CA GLN A 230 -4.30 42.38 -34.92
C GLN A 230 -3.31 41.50 -34.16
N ILE A 231 -2.32 40.94 -34.85
CA ILE A 231 -1.36 39.98 -34.30
C ILE A 231 -0.62 40.57 -33.11
N GLU A 232 -0.13 41.80 -33.26
CA GLU A 232 0.68 42.51 -32.27
C GLU A 232 -0.11 42.74 -30.99
N SER A 233 -1.36 43.17 -31.12
CA SER A 233 -2.26 43.36 -29.98
C SER A 233 -2.58 42.03 -29.30
N TYR A 234 -2.90 40.99 -30.09
CA TYR A 234 -3.23 39.68 -29.56
C TYR A 234 -2.07 39.03 -28.78
N ILE A 235 -0.84 39.14 -29.28
CA ILE A 235 0.35 38.58 -28.62
C ILE A 235 0.73 39.40 -27.38
N ARG A 236 0.72 40.73 -27.48
CA ARG A 236 1.03 41.61 -26.33
C ARG A 236 0.07 41.40 -25.16
N ASP A 237 -1.21 41.20 -25.42
CA ASP A 237 -2.22 41.03 -24.36
C ASP A 237 -2.15 39.63 -23.70
N ARG A 238 -1.45 38.66 -24.31
CA ARG A 238 -1.41 37.26 -23.88
C ARG A 238 0.00 36.71 -23.64
N SER A 239 1.03 37.55 -23.69
CA SER A 239 2.42 37.17 -23.45
C SER A 239 3.21 38.34 -22.89
N GLU A 240 4.43 38.08 -22.42
CA GLU A 240 5.37 39.10 -21.95
C GLU A 240 6.16 39.77 -23.09
N ALA A 241 5.70 39.62 -24.35
CA ALA A 241 6.40 40.16 -25.51
C ALA A 241 6.12 41.66 -25.70
N GLU A 242 7.19 42.46 -25.86
CA GLU A 242 7.12 43.86 -26.27
C GLU A 242 7.47 44.01 -27.76
N PHE A 243 6.74 44.86 -28.47
CA PHE A 243 6.96 45.12 -29.90
C PHE A 243 7.53 46.52 -30.13
N SER A 244 8.65 46.60 -30.85
CA SER A 244 9.19 47.84 -31.40
C SER A 244 8.85 47.95 -32.89
N HIS A 245 8.56 49.16 -33.37
CA HIS A 245 8.33 49.42 -34.79
C HIS A 245 9.64 49.85 -35.47
N SER A 246 10.41 48.88 -35.95
CA SER A 246 11.57 49.11 -36.81
C SER A 246 11.21 48.88 -38.28
N ILE A 247 11.98 49.46 -39.19
CA ILE A 247 11.86 49.21 -40.63
C ILE A 247 13.00 48.29 -41.07
N CYS A 248 12.70 47.21 -41.79
CA CYS A 248 13.75 46.34 -42.32
C CYS A 248 14.44 46.99 -43.54
N PRO A 249 15.68 46.59 -43.88
CA PRO A 249 16.42 47.16 -45.01
C PRO A 249 15.66 47.08 -46.35
N ASP A 250 14.92 46.00 -46.60
CA ASP A 250 14.12 45.85 -47.82
C ASP A 250 12.98 46.86 -47.91
N CYS A 251 12.24 47.02 -46.82
CA CYS A 251 11.15 47.99 -46.74
C CYS A 251 11.68 49.42 -46.84
N ALA A 252 12.81 49.72 -46.21
CA ALA A 252 13.44 51.02 -46.28
C ALA A 252 13.92 51.36 -47.69
N ARG A 253 14.59 50.42 -48.40
CA ARG A 253 14.96 50.61 -49.81
C ARG A 253 13.76 50.84 -50.73
N LYS A 254 12.61 50.22 -50.41
CA LYS A 254 11.41 50.34 -51.22
C LYS A 254 10.64 51.64 -50.96
N LEU A 255 10.49 52.03 -49.69
CA LEU A 255 9.69 53.19 -49.27
C LEU A 255 10.49 54.49 -49.27
N TYR A 256 11.80 54.40 -49.03
CA TYR A 256 12.71 55.53 -48.90
C TYR A 256 14.05 55.26 -49.62
N PRO A 257 14.03 54.92 -50.92
CA PRO A 257 15.25 54.61 -51.67
C PRO A 257 16.31 55.72 -51.60
N GLU A 258 15.88 56.98 -51.51
CA GLU A 258 16.74 58.16 -51.49
C GLU A 258 17.46 58.41 -50.15
N LEU A 259 16.99 57.83 -49.04
CA LEU A 259 17.55 58.09 -47.72
C LEU A 259 18.74 57.20 -47.36
N HIS A 260 19.08 56.19 -48.19
CA HIS A 260 20.26 55.31 -48.01
C HIS A 260 20.42 54.75 -46.57
N LEU A 261 19.31 54.45 -45.89
CA LEU A 261 19.23 54.19 -44.44
C LEU A 261 20.00 52.93 -43.96
N PHE A 262 20.48 52.09 -44.89
CA PHE A 262 21.15 50.82 -44.59
C PHE A 262 22.35 50.54 -45.51
N ASP A 263 22.92 51.56 -46.15
CA ASP A 263 24.13 51.39 -46.96
C ASP A 263 25.36 51.28 -46.05
N GLU A 264 26.13 50.20 -46.20
CA GLU A 264 27.23 49.78 -45.31
C GLU A 264 28.42 50.78 -45.23
N GLN A 265 28.38 51.90 -45.97
CA GLN A 265 29.49 52.84 -46.09
C GLN A 265 29.64 53.85 -44.94
N LYS A 266 28.76 53.84 -43.92
CA LYS A 266 28.81 54.79 -42.79
C LYS A 266 29.24 54.21 -41.43
N ILE A 267 29.79 52.99 -41.36
CA ILE A 267 30.24 52.36 -40.08
C ILE A 267 31.73 52.63 -39.76
N LYS A 268 32.44 53.44 -40.55
CA LYS A 268 33.82 53.86 -40.22
C LYS A 268 33.88 55.35 -39.89
N GLN A 269 33.60 55.71 -38.64
CA GLN A 269 34.17 56.87 -37.95
C GLN A 269 34.19 56.62 -36.46
#